data_AF-A0A2K1K838-F1
#
_entry.id   AF-A0A2K1K838-F1
#
_cell.length_a   1.000
_cell.length_b   1.000
_cell.length_c   1.000
_cell.angle_alpha   90.00
_cell.angle_beta   90.00
_cell.angle_gamma   90.00
#
_symmetry.space_group_name_H-M   'P 1'
#
loop_
_entity.id
_entity.type
_entity.pdbx_description
1 polymer ?
#
loop_
_entity_poly.entity_id
_entity_poly.type
_entity_poly.pdbx_seq_one_letter_code
_entity_poly.pdbx_strand_id
1 'polypeptide(L)'
;MASKHRRELVICLLSFLFLLVISNLSQITAESRESGGDSGLEEVVDSIGEEEGEGYEGYDATDGDENVDHGNGEDEEDDDEEEEDEEGEDGEDQGWKGIDETDVVVLGSHNFTAFVTKEPYVMVEFYAPWCGHCQELAPEWAAAATALKRRVPVAKVDATAHPEISDKFGVTGYPTLFFFIDGVPTPYSGERAKDAIIQHVNKKMNVTVIPLTSKSDVEALLEPKSPIAIAYIDNLEGADVEELTSAARQEENVKFYMTNDADVAAMLGLGTESKPALVLLKNVPDKRLVYEDDFKRKPLYEFVSANKLPLVIYYKEESIKLVFENVIKNQVICFINGEEHWGVAQSVFEKVARMFRGQTLFIRANLADKEGQQAAQYFGISGENPIIIMAYVSVEEGPKYLYEGEFTVTGVKGFVEGFLANTLPPYYKSEPIPELNNEDVKIAVGKNFEEVVLDESKDTLLELYAPGCNYCQELEPTYKKLAKRLRDIPSISIVKMDGLTNEHPRAKPDGYPTILFFPAGKKSFEPITFEGDRTVKGFYQFIKKNAAIPFTLQKSGKSKATKKCAENMKDEL
;
A
#
# COMPACT_ATOMS: atom_id res chain seq x y z
N MET A 1 36.27 -5.21 8.98
CA MET A 1 36.59 -5.05 7.54
C MET A 1 35.26 -4.76 6.84
N ALA A 2 34.83 -3.55 6.51
CA ALA A 2 35.52 -2.47 5.80
C ALA A 2 36.30 -2.98 4.58
N SER A 3 35.96 -2.44 3.40
CA SER A 3 36.70 -2.50 2.12
C SER A 3 36.34 -3.60 1.11
N LYS A 4 35.33 -3.31 0.28
CA LYS A 4 35.32 -3.41 -1.21
C LYS A 4 33.89 -3.08 -1.70
N HIS A 5 33.37 -1.87 -1.47
CA HIS A 5 33.48 -0.73 -2.39
C HIS A 5 33.28 -1.11 -3.87
N ARG A 6 32.10 -0.77 -4.40
CA ARG A 6 31.90 0.51 -5.13
C ARG A 6 32.72 0.54 -6.42
N ARG A 7 32.26 -0.21 -7.42
CA ARG A 7 32.39 0.11 -8.84
C ARG A 7 31.11 -0.36 -9.52
N GLU A 8 30.60 0.47 -10.41
CA GLU A 8 29.50 0.21 -11.35
C GLU A 8 28.07 0.46 -10.84
N LEU A 9 27.69 1.74 -10.74
CA LEU A 9 26.55 2.29 -11.51
C LEU A 9 26.55 3.84 -11.45
N VAL A 10 27.52 4.44 -12.16
CA VAL A 10 27.47 5.86 -12.57
C VAL A 10 27.74 5.86 -14.08
N ILE A 11 26.82 5.32 -14.86
CA ILE A 11 26.75 5.48 -16.32
C ILE A 11 25.27 5.32 -16.70
N CYS A 12 24.55 6.42 -16.99
CA CYS A 12 23.54 6.47 -18.07
C CYS A 12 22.76 7.78 -18.24
N LEU A 13 23.13 8.90 -17.61
CA LEU A 13 22.55 10.18 -18.01
C LEU A 13 23.62 11.25 -17.98
N LEU A 14 24.20 11.53 -19.16
CA LEU A 14 24.68 12.86 -19.60
C LEU A 14 25.31 12.72 -20.99
N SER A 15 24.48 12.91 -22.01
CA SER A 15 24.91 13.30 -23.36
C SER A 15 23.98 14.42 -23.83
N PHE A 16 24.56 15.43 -24.50
CA PHE A 16 24.05 16.79 -24.82
C PHE A 16 24.27 17.79 -23.66
N LEU A 17 25.12 18.82 -23.72
CA LEU A 17 25.73 19.53 -24.84
C LEU A 17 27.00 20.29 -24.38
N PHE A 18 28.10 20.14 -25.13
CA PHE A 18 29.28 21.03 -25.24
C PHE A 18 28.79 22.45 -25.63
N LEU A 19 29.32 23.64 -25.25
CA LEU A 19 30.70 24.17 -25.39
C LEU A 19 30.78 25.68 -24.99
N LEU A 20 32.00 26.14 -24.63
CA LEU A 20 32.59 27.52 -24.56
C LEU A 20 32.36 28.35 -23.26
N VAL A 21 33.32 29.04 -22.62
CA VAL A 21 34.74 29.41 -22.88
C VAL A 21 35.40 29.97 -21.59
N ILE A 22 36.60 29.45 -21.27
CA ILE A 22 37.88 30.11 -20.88
C ILE A 22 37.96 31.10 -19.69
N SER A 23 38.72 30.63 -18.69
CA SER A 23 39.77 31.28 -17.86
C SER A 23 39.50 32.57 -17.09
N ASN A 24 39.76 32.53 -15.77
CA ASN A 24 40.99 33.15 -15.25
C ASN A 24 41.40 32.63 -13.87
N LEU A 25 42.68 32.32 -13.77
CA LEU A 25 43.44 31.94 -12.59
C LEU A 25 43.88 33.22 -11.87
N SER A 26 43.78 33.27 -10.54
CA SER A 26 44.72 34.03 -9.70
C SER A 26 44.71 33.47 -8.28
N GLN A 27 45.84 32.88 -7.94
CA GLN A 27 46.23 32.46 -6.60
C GLN A 27 46.44 33.69 -5.70
N ILE A 28 45.93 33.65 -4.46
CA ILE A 28 46.54 34.38 -3.34
C ILE A 28 46.55 33.45 -2.11
N THR A 29 47.79 33.07 -1.79
CA THR A 29 48.43 32.66 -0.53
C THR A 29 47.58 32.34 0.70
N ALA A 30 47.87 31.15 1.24
CA ALA A 30 47.64 30.75 2.62
C ALA A 30 48.44 31.63 3.60
N GLU A 31 47.75 32.17 4.60
CA GLU A 31 48.33 32.52 5.89
C GLU A 31 47.63 31.70 6.97
N SER A 32 48.42 30.85 7.61
CA SER A 32 48.10 30.16 8.85
C SER A 32 47.68 31.16 9.93
N ARG A 33 46.50 30.97 10.51
CA ARG A 33 46.16 31.59 11.80
C ARG A 33 45.69 30.51 12.76
N GLU A 34 46.40 30.49 13.87
CA GLU A 34 46.38 29.49 14.93
C GLU A 34 44.99 29.26 15.53
N SER A 35 44.78 28.00 15.91
CA SER A 35 43.71 27.48 16.73
C SER A 35 43.60 28.22 18.07
N GLY A 36 42.54 29.01 18.23
CA GLY A 36 41.98 29.32 19.54
C GLY A 36 41.02 28.21 19.92
N GLY A 37 41.48 27.28 20.76
CA GLY A 37 40.68 26.17 21.26
C GLY A 37 39.44 26.66 22.01
N ASP A 38 38.28 26.16 21.60
CA ASP A 38 37.02 26.28 22.34
C ASP A 38 37.01 25.27 23.48
N SER A 39 37.74 25.58 24.56
CA SER A 39 37.72 24.81 25.80
C SER A 39 36.46 25.08 26.65
N GLY A 40 35.44 25.74 26.09
CA GLY A 40 34.13 25.95 26.74
C GLY A 40 33.03 25.03 26.20
N LEU A 41 33.31 24.30 25.12
CA LEU A 41 32.37 23.44 24.39
C LEU A 41 32.04 22.15 25.16
N GLU A 42 33.03 21.53 25.82
CA GLU A 42 32.80 20.32 26.65
C GLU A 42 32.05 20.66 27.93
N GLU A 43 32.34 21.79 28.58
CA GLU A 43 31.76 22.13 29.89
C GLU A 43 30.25 22.47 29.83
N VAL A 44 29.78 23.09 28.74
CA VAL A 44 28.33 23.33 28.52
C VAL A 44 27.63 22.02 28.14
N VAL A 45 28.31 21.15 27.40
CA VAL A 45 27.76 19.90 26.88
C VAL A 45 27.77 18.76 27.92
N ASP A 46 28.69 18.78 28.88
CA ASP A 46 28.75 17.83 30.00
C ASP A 46 27.78 18.20 31.12
N SER A 47 27.51 19.49 31.33
CA SER A 47 26.40 19.93 32.19
C SER A 47 25.00 19.50 31.69
N ILE A 48 24.90 19.02 30.44
CA ILE A 48 23.68 18.46 29.85
C ILE A 48 23.56 16.95 30.17
N GLY A 49 24.67 16.24 30.43
CA GLY A 49 24.70 14.80 30.68
C GLY A 49 24.61 14.37 32.15
N GLU A 50 24.85 15.28 33.10
CA GLU A 50 24.93 14.93 34.53
C GLU A 50 23.58 14.69 35.26
N GLU A 51 22.44 14.79 34.58
CA GLU A 51 21.11 14.49 35.17
C GLU A 51 20.55 13.09 34.79
N GLU A 52 21.32 12.26 34.08
CA GLU A 52 20.91 10.90 33.70
C GLU A 52 21.77 9.86 34.41
N GLY A 53 21.30 9.37 35.55
CA GLY A 53 21.95 8.22 36.19
C GLY A 53 21.29 7.80 37.49
N GLU A 54 20.21 7.00 37.42
CA GLU A 54 19.96 5.94 38.41
C GLU A 54 19.25 4.74 37.75
N GLY A 55 19.97 3.61 37.69
CA GLY A 55 19.41 2.26 37.80
C GLY A 55 19.26 1.45 36.50
N TYR A 56 20.19 0.54 36.22
CA TYR A 56 19.88 -0.88 35.98
C TYR A 56 21.17 -1.72 36.09
N GLU A 57 21.17 -2.69 37.01
CA GLU A 57 22.27 -3.61 37.27
C GLU A 57 22.34 -4.70 36.19
N GLY A 58 23.54 -4.90 35.64
CA GLY A 58 23.86 -5.99 34.71
C GLY A 58 24.33 -7.24 35.46
N TYR A 59 23.85 -8.40 35.00
CA TYR A 59 24.35 -9.70 35.42
C TYR A 59 25.53 -10.11 34.55
N ASP A 60 26.63 -10.45 35.21
CA ASP A 60 27.84 -11.07 34.66
C ASP A 60 27.79 -12.59 34.85
N ALA A 61 28.30 -13.35 33.87
CA ALA A 61 28.75 -14.74 34.02
C ALA A 61 29.60 -15.17 32.80
N THR A 62 30.86 -14.77 32.85
CA THR A 62 32.12 -15.48 32.52
C THR A 62 32.10 -16.89 31.88
N ASP A 63 32.95 -17.01 30.86
CA ASP A 63 34.02 -18.00 30.58
C ASP A 63 33.75 -19.52 30.51
N GLY A 64 34.33 -20.13 29.47
CA GLY A 64 34.55 -21.57 29.36
C GLY A 64 35.27 -21.96 28.07
N ASP A 65 36.54 -22.32 28.22
CA ASP A 65 37.62 -22.44 27.25
C ASP A 65 37.69 -23.81 26.53
N GLU A 66 38.61 -23.88 25.56
CA GLU A 66 39.42 -25.03 25.09
C GLU A 66 39.04 -25.92 23.88
N ASN A 67 40.07 -26.03 23.03
CA ASN A 67 40.30 -26.81 21.81
C ASN A 67 40.24 -28.34 21.99
N VAL A 68 39.94 -29.09 20.92
CA VAL A 68 40.69 -30.31 20.50
C VAL A 68 40.63 -30.50 18.97
N ASP A 69 41.78 -30.95 18.46
CA ASP A 69 42.29 -31.13 17.11
C ASP A 69 42.08 -32.57 16.55
N HIS A 70 42.45 -32.77 15.28
CA HIS A 70 42.78 -33.99 14.51
C HIS A 70 41.70 -34.69 13.66
N GLY A 71 41.98 -34.77 12.35
CA GLY A 71 41.55 -35.90 11.52
C GLY A 71 41.56 -35.66 10.01
N ASN A 72 42.73 -35.76 9.39
CA ASN A 72 42.95 -35.75 7.93
C ASN A 72 42.82 -37.18 7.34
N GLY A 73 42.45 -37.29 6.06
CA GLY A 73 42.53 -38.51 5.21
C GLY A 73 41.67 -38.32 3.96
N GLU A 74 42.24 -37.86 2.83
CA GLU A 74 42.88 -38.66 1.75
C GLU A 74 41.86 -39.65 1.14
N ASP A 75 41.25 -39.30 0.01
CA ASP A 75 41.70 -39.57 -1.38
C ASP A 75 41.21 -40.95 -1.82
N GLU A 76 40.35 -41.05 -2.84
CA GLU A 76 40.48 -42.00 -3.96
C GLU A 76 39.64 -41.46 -5.14
N GLU A 77 40.32 -41.19 -6.25
CA GLU A 77 39.80 -40.92 -7.58
C GLU A 77 39.35 -42.24 -8.22
N ASP A 78 38.25 -42.24 -8.97
CA ASP A 78 38.00 -43.23 -10.02
C ASP A 78 37.29 -42.52 -11.19
N ASP A 79 38.04 -42.46 -12.30
CA ASP A 79 37.61 -42.08 -13.64
C ASP A 79 36.64 -43.13 -14.21
N ASP A 80 35.58 -42.69 -14.89
CA ASP A 80 34.99 -43.42 -16.02
C ASP A 80 34.27 -42.41 -16.94
N GLU A 81 34.91 -42.10 -18.07
CA GLU A 81 34.35 -41.36 -19.21
C GLU A 81 33.45 -42.31 -20.04
N GLU A 82 32.15 -42.02 -20.23
CA GLU A 82 31.41 -42.46 -21.44
C GLU A 82 30.31 -41.45 -21.84
N GLU A 83 30.58 -40.78 -22.97
CA GLU A 83 29.73 -40.29 -24.07
C GLU A 83 28.65 -39.20 -23.85
N GLU A 84 28.92 -38.08 -24.53
CA GLU A 84 28.10 -36.89 -24.77
C GLU A 84 26.87 -37.19 -25.64
N ASP A 85 25.68 -36.87 -25.14
CA ASP A 85 24.56 -36.41 -25.95
C ASP A 85 24.25 -34.95 -25.55
N GLU A 86 24.60 -34.00 -26.42
CA GLU A 86 24.33 -32.56 -26.25
C GLU A 86 22.82 -32.28 -26.22
N GLU A 87 22.22 -32.27 -25.03
CA GLU A 87 21.01 -31.50 -24.74
C GLU A 87 21.40 -30.16 -24.11
N GLY A 88 20.80 -29.08 -24.59
CA GLY A 88 21.16 -27.70 -24.22
C GLY A 88 21.14 -27.47 -22.71
N GLU A 89 22.20 -26.83 -22.22
CA GLU A 89 22.30 -26.29 -20.85
C GLU A 89 21.36 -25.09 -20.69
N ASP A 90 20.11 -25.35 -20.29
CA ASP A 90 19.25 -24.36 -19.64
C ASP A 90 19.05 -24.77 -18.17
N GLY A 91 19.38 -23.82 -17.27
CA GLY A 91 19.69 -24.08 -15.86
C GLY A 91 18.73 -25.03 -15.15
N GLU A 92 19.30 -26.12 -14.62
CA GLU A 92 18.59 -27.12 -13.83
C GLU A 92 17.88 -26.47 -12.63
N ASP A 93 16.54 -26.50 -12.65
CA ASP A 93 15.71 -26.22 -11.47
C ASP A 93 16.00 -27.30 -10.42
N GLN A 94 16.90 -27.00 -9.49
CA GLN A 94 17.17 -27.87 -8.35
C GLN A 94 15.98 -27.80 -7.39
N GLY A 95 15.03 -28.71 -7.59
CA GLY A 95 13.87 -28.88 -6.73
C GLY A 95 14.23 -28.94 -5.23
N TRP A 96 13.24 -28.70 -4.38
CA TRP A 96 13.51 -28.52 -2.94
C TRP A 96 14.02 -29.81 -2.30
N LYS A 97 15.17 -29.74 -1.61
CA LYS A 97 15.77 -30.90 -0.96
C LYS A 97 14.80 -31.57 0.02
N GLY A 98 14.51 -32.85 -0.21
CA GLY A 98 13.66 -33.66 0.66
C GLY A 98 12.15 -33.58 0.37
N ILE A 99 11.76 -32.93 -0.72
CA ILE A 99 10.36 -32.84 -1.16
C ILE A 99 10.21 -33.60 -2.48
N ASP A 100 9.23 -34.49 -2.56
CA ASP A 100 8.88 -35.20 -3.79
C ASP A 100 8.03 -34.30 -4.70
N GLU A 101 8.68 -33.64 -5.65
CA GLU A 101 8.04 -32.75 -6.63
C GLU A 101 7.78 -33.43 -7.98
N THR A 102 7.80 -34.76 -8.06
CA THR A 102 7.66 -35.49 -9.34
C THR A 102 6.36 -35.19 -10.10
N ASP A 103 5.31 -34.76 -9.39
CA ASP A 103 4.03 -34.37 -9.96
C ASP A 103 3.88 -32.86 -10.22
N VAL A 104 4.88 -32.06 -9.85
CA VAL A 104 4.93 -30.61 -10.11
C VAL A 104 5.58 -30.36 -11.47
N VAL A 105 4.89 -29.64 -12.35
CA VAL A 105 5.41 -29.30 -13.67
C VAL A 105 6.34 -28.09 -13.57
N VAL A 106 7.57 -28.22 -14.07
CA VAL A 106 8.50 -27.09 -14.17
C VAL A 106 8.24 -26.32 -15.46
N LEU A 107 7.95 -25.03 -15.33
CA LEU A 107 7.73 -24.13 -16.46
C LEU A 107 8.81 -23.06 -16.50
N GLY A 108 9.27 -22.78 -17.71
CA GLY A 108 10.22 -21.73 -18.03
C GLY A 108 9.85 -21.03 -19.33
N SER A 109 10.67 -20.09 -19.77
CA SER A 109 10.33 -19.18 -20.88
C SER A 109 10.05 -19.91 -22.20
N HIS A 110 10.68 -21.06 -22.40
CA HIS A 110 10.56 -21.87 -23.62
C HIS A 110 9.22 -22.63 -23.70
N ASN A 111 8.61 -23.02 -22.58
CA ASN A 111 7.40 -23.87 -22.55
C ASN A 111 6.16 -23.20 -21.96
N PHE A 112 6.30 -22.12 -21.18
CA PHE A 112 5.22 -21.55 -20.37
C PHE A 112 3.97 -21.22 -21.20
N THR A 113 4.11 -20.38 -22.23
CA THR A 113 2.96 -19.88 -22.99
C THR A 113 2.24 -21.01 -23.72
N ALA A 114 2.98 -21.95 -24.30
CA ALA A 114 2.41 -23.11 -24.98
C ALA A 114 1.66 -24.02 -23.99
N PHE A 115 2.24 -24.24 -22.81
CA PHE A 115 1.66 -25.09 -21.77
C PHE A 115 0.35 -24.53 -21.24
N VAL A 116 0.33 -23.28 -20.75
CA VAL A 116 -0.88 -22.67 -20.16
C VAL A 116 -1.99 -22.40 -21.17
N THR A 117 -1.67 -22.34 -22.47
CA THR A 117 -2.67 -22.19 -23.55
C THR A 117 -3.25 -23.53 -23.98
N LYS A 118 -2.46 -24.61 -23.92
CA LYS A 118 -2.88 -25.96 -24.31
C LYS A 118 -3.73 -26.63 -23.23
N GLU A 119 -3.31 -26.50 -21.98
CA GLU A 119 -4.01 -27.11 -20.85
C GLU A 119 -5.21 -26.21 -20.46
N PRO A 120 -6.43 -26.78 -20.35
CA PRO A 120 -7.62 -25.99 -20.01
C PRO A 120 -7.53 -25.39 -18.59
N TYR A 121 -6.76 -26.02 -17.71
CA TYR A 121 -6.57 -25.58 -16.33
C TYR A 121 -5.13 -25.78 -15.91
N VAL A 122 -4.49 -24.75 -15.34
CA VAL A 122 -3.14 -24.88 -14.77
C VAL A 122 -3.06 -24.04 -13.49
N MET A 123 -2.62 -24.63 -12.40
CA MET A 123 -2.27 -23.88 -11.19
C MET A 123 -0.76 -23.60 -11.20
N VAL A 124 -0.34 -22.34 -11.12
CA VAL A 124 1.08 -21.95 -11.28
C VAL A 124 1.55 -21.17 -10.05
N GLU A 125 2.70 -21.57 -9.51
CA GLU A 125 3.47 -20.82 -8.52
C GLU A 125 4.62 -20.07 -9.19
N PHE A 126 4.75 -18.78 -8.89
CA PHE A 126 5.96 -18.00 -9.14
C PHE A 126 6.75 -17.88 -7.83
N TYR A 127 7.96 -18.43 -7.80
CA TYR A 127 8.79 -18.49 -6.59
C TYR A 127 10.20 -17.95 -6.81
N ALA A 128 10.93 -17.80 -5.70
CA ALA A 128 12.37 -17.59 -5.70
C ALA A 128 13.03 -18.62 -4.78
N PRO A 129 14.17 -19.23 -5.15
CA PRO A 129 14.81 -20.29 -4.36
C PRO A 129 15.19 -19.87 -2.92
N TRP A 130 15.49 -18.60 -2.70
CA TRP A 130 15.87 -18.03 -1.41
C TRP A 130 14.69 -17.56 -0.56
N CYS A 131 13.45 -17.66 -1.05
CA CYS A 131 12.27 -17.18 -0.33
C CYS A 131 11.79 -18.22 0.69
N GLY A 132 11.83 -17.86 1.98
CA GLY A 132 11.35 -18.74 3.07
C GLY A 132 9.89 -19.16 2.92
N HIS A 133 9.00 -18.26 2.48
CA HIS A 133 7.59 -18.60 2.26
C HIS A 133 7.36 -19.56 1.08
N CYS A 134 8.23 -19.56 0.08
CA CYS A 134 8.20 -20.54 -1.01
C CYS A 134 8.65 -21.91 -0.51
N GLN A 135 9.72 -21.94 0.29
CA GLN A 135 10.19 -23.17 0.94
C GLN A 135 9.12 -23.80 1.85
N GLU A 136 8.39 -22.96 2.59
CA GLU A 136 7.25 -23.40 3.43
C GLU A 136 6.07 -23.93 2.59
N LEU A 137 5.82 -23.37 1.40
CA LEU A 137 4.72 -23.77 0.51
C LEU A 137 5.04 -25.04 -0.28
N ALA A 138 6.30 -25.26 -0.65
CA ALA A 138 6.76 -26.39 -1.46
C ALA A 138 6.14 -27.76 -1.10
N PRO A 139 6.11 -28.20 0.18
CA PRO A 139 5.53 -29.52 0.50
C PRO A 139 4.00 -29.55 0.31
N GLU A 140 3.30 -28.46 0.60
CA GLU A 140 1.85 -28.34 0.37
C GLU A 140 1.53 -28.29 -1.13
N TRP A 141 2.38 -27.62 -1.91
CA TRP A 141 2.27 -27.51 -3.36
C TRP A 141 2.46 -28.86 -4.06
N ALA A 142 3.50 -29.60 -3.71
CA ALA A 142 3.76 -30.94 -4.21
C ALA A 142 2.63 -31.93 -3.85
N ALA A 143 2.11 -31.85 -2.62
CA ALA A 143 0.98 -32.66 -2.20
C ALA A 143 -0.31 -32.30 -2.99
N ALA A 144 -0.52 -31.02 -3.30
CA ALA A 144 -1.65 -30.56 -4.11
C ALA A 144 -1.51 -31.05 -5.56
N ALA A 145 -0.30 -31.01 -6.13
CA ALA A 145 0.01 -31.55 -7.44
C ALA A 145 -0.32 -33.03 -7.55
N THR A 146 0.11 -33.82 -6.55
CA THR A 146 -0.20 -35.25 -6.45
C THR A 146 -1.71 -35.51 -6.37
N ALA A 147 -2.45 -34.72 -5.57
CA ALA A 147 -3.89 -34.88 -5.40
C ALA A 147 -4.71 -34.46 -6.63
N LEU A 148 -4.23 -33.48 -7.40
CA LEU A 148 -4.87 -32.96 -8.61
C LEU A 148 -4.37 -33.66 -9.89
N LYS A 149 -3.43 -34.59 -9.76
CA LYS A 149 -2.81 -35.33 -10.86
C LYS A 149 -3.85 -35.84 -11.86
N ARG A 150 -3.54 -35.68 -13.15
CA ARG A 150 -4.40 -36.02 -14.32
C ARG A 150 -5.66 -35.17 -14.48
N ARG A 151 -5.97 -34.26 -13.55
CA ARG A 151 -7.14 -33.36 -13.65
C ARG A 151 -6.71 -31.93 -13.94
N VAL A 152 -5.73 -31.43 -13.17
CA VAL A 152 -5.20 -30.08 -13.30
C VAL A 152 -3.70 -30.13 -13.02
N PRO A 153 -2.84 -29.83 -14.01
CA PRO A 153 -1.42 -29.61 -13.78
C PRO A 153 -1.20 -28.52 -12.72
N VAL A 154 -0.35 -28.84 -11.75
CA VAL A 154 0.18 -27.89 -10.78
C VAL A 154 1.63 -27.67 -11.15
N ALA A 155 2.01 -26.42 -11.36
CA ALA A 155 3.27 -26.04 -11.96
C ALA A 155 3.99 -24.98 -11.13
N LYS A 156 5.29 -24.84 -11.34
CA LYS A 156 6.13 -23.80 -10.73
C LYS A 156 7.02 -23.13 -11.78
N VAL A 157 7.34 -21.86 -11.54
CA VAL A 157 8.25 -21.03 -12.33
C VAL A 157 9.22 -20.36 -11.37
N ASP A 158 10.53 -20.60 -11.56
CA ASP A 158 11.55 -19.79 -10.90
C ASP A 158 11.55 -18.39 -11.54
N ALA A 159 10.97 -17.43 -10.84
CA ALA A 159 10.87 -16.06 -11.28
C ALA A 159 12.22 -15.33 -11.33
N THR A 160 13.23 -15.85 -10.64
CA THR A 160 14.60 -15.29 -10.65
C THR A 160 15.38 -15.74 -11.89
N ALA A 161 15.08 -16.94 -12.40
CA ALA A 161 15.63 -17.44 -13.66
C ALA A 161 14.84 -16.96 -14.89
N HIS A 162 13.55 -16.68 -14.73
CA HIS A 162 12.63 -16.27 -15.82
C HIS A 162 11.90 -14.94 -15.55
N PRO A 163 12.63 -13.82 -15.34
CA PRO A 163 12.03 -12.55 -14.95
C PRO A 163 11.02 -12.00 -15.98
N GLU A 164 11.18 -12.31 -17.26
CA GLU A 164 10.26 -11.88 -18.33
C GLU A 164 8.85 -12.46 -18.20
N ILE A 165 8.72 -13.65 -17.61
CA ILE A 165 7.41 -14.25 -17.33
C ILE A 165 6.78 -13.49 -16.15
N SER A 166 7.56 -13.26 -15.09
CA SER A 166 7.12 -12.54 -13.89
C SER A 166 6.67 -11.11 -14.19
N ASP A 167 7.44 -10.38 -15.00
CA ASP A 167 7.11 -9.01 -15.43
C ASP A 167 5.78 -8.96 -16.19
N LYS A 168 5.54 -9.94 -17.08
CA LYS A 168 4.30 -10.03 -17.86
C LYS A 168 3.06 -10.20 -16.98
N PHE A 169 3.19 -10.88 -15.84
CA PHE A 169 2.09 -11.10 -14.90
C PHE A 169 2.12 -10.14 -13.70
N GLY A 170 3.03 -9.17 -13.68
CA GLY A 170 3.14 -8.18 -12.60
C GLY A 170 3.49 -8.80 -11.24
N VAL A 171 4.32 -9.84 -11.23
CA VAL A 171 4.75 -10.50 -9.99
C VAL A 171 5.77 -9.60 -9.28
N THR A 172 5.37 -9.04 -8.13
CA THR A 172 6.22 -8.13 -7.32
C THR A 172 6.70 -8.75 -6.01
N GLY A 173 6.29 -9.99 -5.71
CA GLY A 173 6.66 -10.71 -4.49
C GLY A 173 6.44 -12.21 -4.60
N TYR A 174 6.98 -12.97 -3.64
CA TYR A 174 7.00 -14.44 -3.70
C TYR A 174 6.46 -15.08 -2.40
N PRO A 175 5.75 -16.22 -2.49
CA PRO A 175 5.20 -16.80 -3.71
C PRO A 175 3.99 -16.01 -4.21
N THR A 176 3.86 -15.88 -5.53
CA THR A 176 2.65 -15.39 -6.18
C THR A 176 2.00 -16.53 -6.96
N LEU A 177 0.70 -16.75 -6.73
CA LEU A 177 -0.02 -17.91 -7.24
C LEU A 177 -1.09 -17.48 -8.24
N PHE A 178 -1.18 -18.19 -9.36
CA PHE A 178 -2.19 -17.96 -10.39
C PHE A 178 -2.89 -19.26 -10.78
N PHE A 179 -4.21 -19.20 -10.93
CA PHE A 179 -4.98 -20.26 -11.59
C PHE A 179 -5.33 -19.82 -13.01
N PHE A 180 -4.79 -20.53 -13.99
CA PHE A 180 -5.07 -20.34 -15.41
C PHE A 180 -6.29 -21.16 -15.81
N ILE A 181 -7.27 -20.50 -16.43
CA ILE A 181 -8.43 -21.14 -17.05
C ILE A 181 -8.42 -20.76 -18.53
N ASP A 182 -8.16 -21.74 -19.39
CA ASP A 182 -8.04 -21.58 -20.84
C ASP A 182 -7.07 -20.44 -21.20
N GLY A 183 -5.87 -20.48 -20.60
CA GLY A 183 -4.80 -19.50 -20.77
C GLY A 183 -4.99 -18.15 -20.07
N VAL A 184 -6.11 -17.92 -19.37
CA VAL A 184 -6.36 -16.65 -18.67
C VAL A 184 -5.98 -16.77 -17.19
N PRO A 185 -5.04 -15.95 -16.69
CA PRO A 185 -4.61 -15.99 -15.29
C PRO A 185 -5.66 -15.37 -14.36
N THR A 186 -5.95 -16.04 -13.25
CA THR A 186 -6.68 -15.47 -12.10
C THR A 186 -5.78 -15.54 -10.87
N PRO A 187 -5.47 -14.41 -10.19
CA PRO A 187 -4.69 -14.42 -8.96
C PRO A 187 -5.34 -15.30 -7.88
N TYR A 188 -4.54 -16.07 -7.16
CA TYR A 188 -4.98 -16.83 -5.99
C TYR A 188 -4.45 -16.18 -4.70
N SER A 189 -5.37 -15.67 -3.90
CA SER A 189 -5.11 -15.03 -2.59
C SER A 189 -5.60 -15.86 -1.40
N GLY A 190 -5.93 -17.14 -1.62
CA GLY A 190 -6.41 -18.05 -0.57
C GLY A 190 -5.28 -18.61 0.32
N GLU A 191 -5.68 -19.44 1.28
CA GLU A 191 -4.74 -20.12 2.17
C GLU A 191 -3.79 -21.04 1.39
N ARG A 192 -2.51 -21.03 1.77
CA ARG A 192 -1.45 -21.80 1.08
C ARG A 192 -1.41 -23.29 1.46
N ALA A 193 -2.38 -23.77 2.22
CA ALA A 193 -2.51 -25.18 2.56
C ALA A 193 -3.06 -25.99 1.37
N LYS A 194 -2.57 -27.22 1.21
CA LYS A 194 -2.96 -28.17 0.15
C LYS A 194 -4.47 -28.28 -0.03
N ASP A 195 -5.20 -28.47 1.08
CA ASP A 195 -6.66 -28.68 1.03
C ASP A 195 -7.40 -27.43 0.52
N ALA A 196 -6.92 -26.23 0.87
CA ALA A 196 -7.50 -24.97 0.41
C ALA A 196 -7.25 -24.73 -1.09
N ILE A 197 -6.05 -25.10 -1.59
CA ILE A 197 -5.70 -25.05 -3.02
C ILE A 197 -6.59 -26.02 -3.80
N ILE A 198 -6.69 -27.28 -3.36
CA ILE A 198 -7.54 -28.31 -3.99
C ILE A 198 -9.01 -27.88 -4.00
N GLN A 199 -9.50 -27.33 -2.89
CA GLN A 199 -10.89 -26.86 -2.80
C GLN A 199 -11.15 -25.73 -3.79
N HIS A 200 -10.22 -24.78 -3.92
CA HIS A 200 -10.34 -23.69 -4.90
C HIS A 200 -10.39 -24.21 -6.34
N VAL A 201 -9.44 -25.07 -6.72
CA VAL A 201 -9.39 -25.68 -8.05
C VAL A 201 -10.69 -26.43 -8.35
N ASN A 202 -11.13 -27.31 -7.44
CA ASN A 202 -12.38 -28.05 -7.62
C ASN A 202 -13.60 -27.14 -7.73
N LYS A 203 -13.66 -26.06 -6.94
CA LYS A 203 -14.76 -25.08 -6.99
C LYS A 203 -14.85 -24.43 -8.37
N LYS A 204 -13.72 -24.03 -8.95
CA LYS A 204 -13.67 -23.41 -10.29
C LYS A 204 -13.95 -24.43 -11.41
N MET A 205 -13.47 -25.67 -11.28
CA MET A 205 -13.75 -26.76 -12.22
C MET A 205 -15.23 -27.12 -12.30
N ASN A 206 -15.91 -27.13 -11.15
CA ASN A 206 -17.29 -27.59 -11.01
C ASN A 206 -18.33 -26.47 -11.24
N VAL A 207 -17.95 -25.34 -11.83
CA VAL A 207 -18.92 -24.32 -12.25
C VAL A 207 -19.76 -24.89 -13.39
N THR A 208 -21.07 -24.95 -13.17
CA THR A 208 -22.04 -25.39 -14.16
C THR A 208 -22.98 -24.25 -14.50
N VAL A 209 -23.32 -24.15 -15.79
CA VAL A 209 -24.42 -23.31 -16.24
C VAL A 209 -25.71 -24.13 -16.12
N ILE A 210 -26.71 -23.59 -15.44
CA ILE A 210 -27.94 -24.33 -15.13
C ILE A 210 -28.99 -24.07 -16.22
N PRO A 211 -29.51 -25.10 -16.91
CA PRO A 211 -30.57 -24.93 -17.88
C PRO A 211 -31.90 -24.58 -17.21
N LEU A 212 -32.60 -23.59 -17.76
CA LEU A 212 -33.93 -23.15 -17.35
C LEU A 212 -34.92 -23.49 -18.46
N THR A 213 -35.68 -24.57 -18.26
CA THR A 213 -36.56 -25.15 -19.28
C THR A 213 -38.05 -24.98 -18.95
N SER A 214 -38.38 -24.23 -17.88
CA SER A 214 -39.76 -23.95 -17.53
C SER A 214 -39.93 -22.53 -16.99
N LYS A 215 -41.14 -21.97 -17.17
CA LYS A 215 -41.51 -20.64 -16.67
C LYS A 215 -41.35 -20.54 -15.14
N SER A 216 -41.73 -21.58 -14.41
CA SER A 216 -41.62 -21.60 -12.95
C SER A 216 -40.19 -21.50 -12.44
N ASP A 217 -39.21 -22.03 -13.19
CA ASP A 217 -37.80 -21.97 -12.80
C ASP A 217 -37.26 -20.53 -12.86
N VAL A 218 -37.83 -19.72 -13.76
CA VAL A 218 -37.36 -18.35 -14.01
C VAL A 218 -38.09 -17.34 -13.12
N GLU A 219 -39.37 -17.57 -12.79
CA GLU A 219 -40.14 -16.69 -11.90
C GLU A 219 -39.44 -16.46 -10.55
N ALA A 220 -38.86 -17.51 -9.96
CA ALA A 220 -38.10 -17.40 -8.71
C ALA A 220 -36.75 -16.64 -8.86
N LEU A 221 -36.27 -16.47 -10.09
CA LEU A 221 -34.99 -15.85 -10.42
C LEU A 221 -35.12 -14.41 -10.93
N LEU A 222 -36.34 -13.91 -11.19
CA LEU A 222 -36.58 -12.54 -11.66
C LEU A 222 -36.21 -11.47 -10.63
N GLU A 223 -36.20 -11.82 -9.34
CA GLU A 223 -35.78 -10.94 -8.24
C GLU A 223 -34.64 -11.58 -7.43
N PRO A 224 -33.45 -11.71 -8.04
CA PRO A 224 -32.39 -12.51 -7.45
C PRO A 224 -31.71 -11.75 -6.31
N LYS A 225 -31.46 -12.40 -5.17
CA LYS A 225 -30.77 -11.76 -4.01
C LYS A 225 -29.35 -11.29 -4.34
N SER A 226 -28.72 -11.90 -5.35
CA SER A 226 -27.40 -11.57 -5.87
C SER A 226 -27.46 -11.55 -7.41
N PRO A 227 -26.54 -10.88 -8.11
CA PRO A 227 -26.54 -10.85 -9.56
C PRO A 227 -26.52 -12.27 -10.17
N ILE A 228 -27.31 -12.48 -11.23
CA ILE A 228 -27.31 -13.71 -12.03
C ILE A 228 -27.25 -13.37 -13.50
N ALA A 229 -26.62 -14.23 -14.28
CA ALA A 229 -26.55 -14.11 -15.73
C ALA A 229 -27.35 -15.26 -16.37
N ILE A 230 -28.22 -14.95 -17.33
CA ILE A 230 -29.06 -15.94 -18.02
C ILE A 230 -28.85 -15.78 -19.51
N ALA A 231 -28.30 -16.80 -20.16
CA ALA A 231 -28.08 -16.81 -21.59
C ALA A 231 -29.31 -17.34 -22.35
N TYR A 232 -29.65 -16.72 -23.46
CA TYR A 232 -30.62 -17.20 -24.42
C TYR A 232 -29.90 -17.67 -25.69
N ILE A 233 -29.91 -18.99 -25.90
CA ILE A 233 -29.11 -19.67 -26.94
C ILE A 233 -29.98 -20.68 -27.70
N ASP A 234 -29.48 -21.20 -28.83
CA ASP A 234 -30.23 -22.17 -29.63
C ASP A 234 -30.21 -23.57 -29.02
N ASN A 235 -29.02 -24.04 -28.64
CA ASN A 235 -28.81 -25.36 -28.09
C ASN A 235 -28.26 -25.25 -26.68
N LEU A 236 -28.74 -26.11 -25.77
CA LEU A 236 -28.25 -26.18 -24.38
C LEU A 236 -26.95 -27.01 -24.26
N GLU A 237 -26.25 -27.17 -25.38
CA GLU A 237 -24.96 -27.85 -25.52
C GLU A 237 -24.20 -27.25 -26.71
N GLY A 238 -22.90 -27.54 -26.81
CA GLY A 238 -22.04 -27.08 -27.90
C GLY A 238 -21.31 -25.77 -27.61
N ALA A 239 -20.82 -25.12 -28.67
CA ALA A 239 -19.84 -24.04 -28.59
C ALA A 239 -20.30 -22.85 -27.73
N ASP A 240 -21.55 -22.40 -27.86
CA ASP A 240 -22.07 -21.28 -27.06
C ASP A 240 -22.09 -21.60 -25.56
N VAL A 241 -22.40 -22.86 -25.20
CA VAL A 241 -22.37 -23.31 -23.81
C VAL A 241 -20.94 -23.39 -23.27
N GLU A 242 -19.97 -23.78 -24.11
CA GLU A 242 -18.56 -23.78 -23.75
C GLU A 242 -18.04 -22.36 -23.47
N GLU A 243 -18.37 -21.40 -24.34
CA GLU A 243 -18.02 -19.98 -24.17
C GLU A 243 -18.64 -19.40 -22.88
N LEU A 244 -19.93 -19.67 -22.65
CA LEU A 244 -20.67 -19.22 -21.47
C LEU A 244 -20.14 -19.85 -20.18
N THR A 245 -19.85 -21.17 -20.20
CA THR A 245 -19.30 -21.88 -19.04
C THR A 245 -17.91 -21.35 -18.71
N SER A 246 -17.10 -21.05 -19.73
CA SER A 246 -15.77 -20.47 -19.55
C SER A 246 -15.85 -19.06 -18.94
N ALA A 247 -16.81 -18.24 -19.37
CA ALA A 247 -17.08 -16.95 -18.74
C ALA A 247 -17.53 -17.12 -17.28
N ALA A 248 -18.43 -18.08 -17.00
CA ALA A 248 -18.91 -18.38 -15.66
C ALA A 248 -17.81 -18.84 -14.70
N ARG A 249 -16.79 -19.54 -15.19
CA ARG A 249 -15.63 -19.99 -14.38
C ARG A 249 -14.73 -18.83 -13.96
N GLN A 250 -14.55 -17.85 -14.84
CA GLN A 250 -13.78 -16.64 -14.57
C GLN A 250 -14.53 -15.67 -13.67
N GLU A 251 -15.86 -15.67 -13.78
CA GLU A 251 -16.70 -14.81 -12.97
C GLU A 251 -16.85 -15.31 -11.52
N GLU A 252 -16.84 -14.38 -10.57
CA GLU A 252 -17.05 -14.68 -9.16
C GLU A 252 -18.33 -14.04 -8.64
N ASN A 253 -19.02 -14.77 -7.77
CA ASN A 253 -20.24 -14.32 -7.09
C ASN A 253 -21.43 -14.04 -8.03
N VAL A 254 -21.41 -14.57 -9.26
CA VAL A 254 -22.53 -14.56 -10.20
C VAL A 254 -22.85 -16.00 -10.61
N LYS A 255 -24.13 -16.37 -10.52
CA LYS A 255 -24.59 -17.67 -11.05
C LYS A 255 -25.01 -17.52 -12.51
N PHE A 256 -24.61 -18.49 -13.32
CA PHE A 256 -24.93 -18.52 -14.75
C PHE A 256 -26.00 -19.57 -15.03
N TYR A 257 -26.95 -19.18 -15.86
CA TYR A 257 -28.04 -20.01 -16.35
C TYR A 257 -28.11 -19.91 -17.87
N MET A 258 -28.81 -20.83 -18.50
CA MET A 258 -29.09 -20.80 -19.93
C MET A 258 -30.50 -21.26 -20.23
N THR A 259 -31.06 -20.81 -21.34
CA THR A 259 -32.36 -21.25 -21.83
C THR A 259 -32.39 -21.19 -23.35
N ASN A 260 -33.18 -22.07 -23.96
CA ASN A 260 -33.56 -22.01 -25.37
C ASN A 260 -35.08 -21.81 -25.54
N ASP A 261 -35.80 -21.62 -24.43
CA ASP A 261 -37.24 -21.42 -24.40
C ASP A 261 -37.57 -19.93 -24.68
N ALA A 262 -38.31 -19.69 -25.76
CA ALA A 262 -38.68 -18.35 -26.20
C ALA A 262 -39.61 -17.63 -25.23
N ASP A 263 -40.46 -18.36 -24.48
CA ASP A 263 -41.32 -17.75 -23.47
C ASP A 263 -40.51 -17.30 -22.26
N VAL A 264 -39.50 -18.09 -21.86
CA VAL A 264 -38.54 -17.69 -20.83
C VAL A 264 -37.77 -16.45 -21.27
N ALA A 265 -37.27 -16.42 -22.50
CA ALA A 265 -36.57 -15.27 -23.05
C ALA A 265 -37.45 -14.02 -23.07
N ALA A 266 -38.73 -14.15 -23.43
CA ALA A 266 -39.69 -13.05 -23.40
C ALA A 266 -39.90 -12.48 -21.99
N MET A 267 -39.94 -13.32 -20.95
CA MET A 267 -39.99 -12.86 -19.54
C MET A 267 -38.74 -12.06 -19.16
N LEU A 268 -37.59 -12.44 -19.72
CA LEU A 268 -36.31 -11.74 -19.59
C LEU A 268 -36.20 -10.50 -20.50
N GLY A 269 -37.23 -10.19 -21.30
CA GLY A 269 -37.27 -9.02 -22.17
C GLY A 269 -36.45 -9.15 -23.44
N LEU A 270 -36.12 -10.38 -23.84
CA LEU A 270 -35.46 -10.69 -25.11
C LEU A 270 -36.49 -11.04 -26.19
N GLY A 271 -36.18 -10.70 -27.43
CA GLY A 271 -36.92 -11.15 -28.61
C GLY A 271 -36.44 -12.51 -29.09
N THR A 272 -37.19 -13.15 -29.99
CA THR A 272 -36.79 -14.44 -30.59
C THR A 272 -35.51 -14.34 -31.42
N GLU A 273 -35.27 -13.20 -32.06
CA GLU A 273 -34.09 -12.92 -32.88
C GLU A 273 -32.86 -12.49 -32.06
N SER A 274 -32.98 -12.36 -30.73
CA SER A 274 -31.89 -11.92 -29.86
C SER A 274 -30.81 -12.99 -29.61
N LYS A 275 -30.87 -14.17 -30.25
CA LYS A 275 -29.90 -15.25 -29.98
C LYS A 275 -28.60 -15.08 -30.77
N PRO A 276 -27.44 -15.39 -30.17
CA PRO A 276 -27.23 -15.64 -28.74
C PRO A 276 -27.19 -14.31 -27.95
N ALA A 277 -27.84 -14.28 -26.78
CA ALA A 277 -27.83 -13.12 -25.87
C ALA A 277 -27.57 -13.54 -24.42
N LEU A 278 -27.13 -12.58 -23.60
CA LEU A 278 -26.99 -12.72 -22.16
C LEU A 278 -27.78 -11.62 -21.44
N VAL A 279 -28.57 -12.00 -20.44
CA VAL A 279 -29.25 -11.06 -19.53
C VAL A 279 -28.62 -11.14 -18.16
N LEU A 280 -28.09 -10.01 -17.67
CA LEU A 280 -27.69 -9.84 -16.28
C LEU A 280 -28.85 -9.27 -15.49
N LEU A 281 -29.36 -10.06 -14.53
CA LEU A 281 -30.40 -9.66 -13.59
C LEU A 281 -29.81 -9.30 -12.23
N LYS A 282 -30.31 -8.22 -11.64
CA LYS A 282 -29.85 -7.67 -10.36
C LYS A 282 -31.02 -7.15 -9.52
N ASN A 283 -30.87 -7.15 -8.19
CA ASN A 283 -31.85 -6.55 -7.28
C ASN A 283 -31.53 -5.08 -6.96
N VAL A 284 -31.42 -4.24 -8.00
CA VAL A 284 -31.08 -2.80 -7.92
C VAL A 284 -31.86 -2.02 -8.99
N PRO A 285 -31.92 -0.68 -8.97
CA PRO A 285 -32.72 0.10 -9.93
C PRO A 285 -32.45 -0.21 -11.41
N ASP A 286 -31.21 -0.60 -11.76
CA ASP A 286 -30.85 -1.15 -13.08
C ASP A 286 -31.02 -2.69 -13.10
N LYS A 287 -32.26 -3.16 -12.88
CA LYS A 287 -32.56 -4.60 -12.61
C LYS A 287 -32.14 -5.56 -13.71
N ARG A 288 -32.00 -5.07 -14.95
CA ARG A 288 -31.85 -5.89 -16.16
C ARG A 288 -30.94 -5.21 -17.16
N LEU A 289 -29.89 -5.91 -17.57
CA LEU A 289 -28.97 -5.47 -18.61
C LEU A 289 -28.84 -6.60 -19.64
N VAL A 290 -28.95 -6.25 -20.91
CA VAL A 290 -28.90 -7.18 -22.04
C VAL A 290 -27.59 -7.00 -22.78
N TYR A 291 -26.99 -8.11 -23.18
CA TYR A 291 -25.80 -8.20 -24.03
C TYR A 291 -26.14 -9.04 -25.27
N GLU A 292 -26.05 -8.43 -26.45
CA GLU A 292 -26.39 -9.01 -27.77
C GLU A 292 -25.19 -8.92 -28.74
N ASP A 293 -23.99 -8.60 -28.23
CA ASP A 293 -22.77 -8.49 -29.04
C ASP A 293 -22.03 -9.87 -29.12
N ASP A 294 -20.72 -9.86 -29.32
CA ASP A 294 -19.88 -11.04 -29.52
C ASP A 294 -19.99 -12.06 -28.37
N PHE A 295 -20.67 -13.18 -28.63
CA PHE A 295 -20.94 -14.23 -27.65
C PHE A 295 -19.72 -15.14 -27.45
N LYS A 296 -18.67 -14.55 -26.87
CA LYS A 296 -17.38 -15.16 -26.58
C LYS A 296 -17.03 -15.00 -25.12
N ARG A 297 -16.26 -15.93 -24.58
CA ARG A 297 -15.85 -15.99 -23.17
C ARG A 297 -15.45 -14.62 -22.62
N LYS A 298 -14.51 -13.94 -23.29
CA LYS A 298 -13.94 -12.68 -22.80
C LYS A 298 -14.97 -11.55 -22.78
N PRO A 299 -15.67 -11.23 -23.88
CA PRO A 299 -16.72 -10.21 -23.84
C PRO A 299 -17.86 -10.52 -22.86
N LEU A 300 -18.29 -11.79 -22.73
CA LEU A 300 -19.31 -12.18 -21.75
C LEU A 300 -18.84 -11.95 -20.30
N TYR A 301 -17.62 -12.39 -19.97
CA TYR A 301 -17.00 -12.14 -18.68
C TYR A 301 -16.86 -10.64 -18.39
N GLU A 302 -16.32 -9.86 -19.33
CA GLU A 302 -16.13 -8.41 -19.16
C GLU A 302 -17.46 -7.69 -18.96
N PHE A 303 -18.51 -8.06 -19.72
CA PHE A 303 -19.84 -7.50 -19.56
C PHE A 303 -20.41 -7.80 -18.16
N VAL A 304 -20.35 -9.05 -17.70
CA VAL A 304 -20.87 -9.42 -16.38
C VAL A 304 -20.06 -8.74 -15.28
N SER A 305 -18.73 -8.82 -15.32
CA SER A 305 -17.85 -8.22 -14.31
C SER A 305 -18.01 -6.70 -14.21
N ALA A 306 -18.15 -5.99 -15.34
CA ALA A 306 -18.35 -4.55 -15.35
C ALA A 306 -19.72 -4.12 -14.80
N ASN A 307 -20.73 -5.00 -14.86
CA ASN A 307 -22.10 -4.65 -14.57
C ASN A 307 -22.70 -5.37 -13.35
N LYS A 308 -22.04 -6.38 -12.77
CA LYS A 308 -22.55 -7.19 -11.65
C LYS A 308 -22.79 -6.37 -10.38
N LEU A 309 -21.97 -5.34 -10.14
CA LEU A 309 -22.11 -4.52 -8.95
C LEU A 309 -23.30 -3.54 -9.07
N PRO A 310 -23.90 -3.17 -7.92
CA PRO A 310 -24.85 -2.07 -7.89
C PRO A 310 -24.18 -0.79 -8.40
N LEU A 311 -24.97 0.11 -8.97
CA LEU A 311 -24.50 1.41 -9.44
C LEU A 311 -23.84 2.23 -8.32
N VAL A 312 -24.38 2.11 -7.10
CA VAL A 312 -23.76 2.62 -5.88
C VAL A 312 -23.68 1.47 -4.88
N ILE A 313 -22.46 1.14 -4.45
CA ILE A 313 -22.19 0.04 -3.52
C ILE A 313 -22.35 0.57 -2.09
N TYR A 314 -23.17 -0.09 -1.26
CA TYR A 314 -23.22 0.23 0.17
C TYR A 314 -22.04 -0.44 0.87
N TYR A 315 -21.14 0.36 1.45
CA TYR A 315 -19.96 -0.10 2.17
C TYR A 315 -20.34 -0.79 3.49
N LYS A 316 -20.38 -2.12 3.44
CA LYS A 316 -20.81 -3.05 4.50
C LYS A 316 -19.92 -4.28 4.47
N GLU A 317 -19.92 -5.07 5.54
CA GLU A 317 -19.09 -6.27 5.67
C GLU A 317 -19.16 -7.18 4.43
N GLU A 318 -20.36 -7.43 3.92
CA GLU A 318 -20.59 -8.27 2.74
C GLU A 318 -20.08 -7.69 1.41
N SER A 319 -19.89 -6.37 1.31
CA SER A 319 -19.53 -5.69 0.07
C SER A 319 -18.08 -5.19 0.04
N ILE A 320 -17.42 -5.08 1.20
CA ILE A 320 -16.02 -4.63 1.32
C ILE A 320 -15.11 -5.43 0.38
N LYS A 321 -15.22 -6.77 0.42
CA LYS A 321 -14.42 -7.64 -0.44
C LYS A 321 -14.62 -7.34 -1.93
N LEU A 322 -15.88 -7.14 -2.35
CA LEU A 322 -16.24 -6.82 -3.73
C LEU A 322 -15.69 -5.46 -4.20
N VAL A 323 -15.52 -4.51 -3.29
CA VAL A 323 -14.94 -3.18 -3.57
C VAL A 323 -13.44 -3.28 -3.79
N PHE A 324 -12.70 -3.94 -2.90
CA PHE A 324 -11.23 -4.00 -2.96
C PHE A 324 -10.71 -4.96 -4.03
N GLU A 325 -11.40 -6.07 -4.26
CA GLU A 325 -11.04 -7.04 -5.30
C GLU A 325 -11.50 -6.62 -6.69
N ASN A 326 -12.18 -5.48 -6.83
CA ASN A 326 -12.61 -5.00 -8.12
C ASN A 326 -11.42 -4.62 -9.02
N VAL A 327 -11.57 -4.86 -10.31
CA VAL A 327 -10.60 -4.45 -11.34
C VAL A 327 -10.54 -2.93 -11.50
N ILE A 328 -11.65 -2.22 -11.25
CA ILE A 328 -11.71 -0.76 -11.25
C ILE A 328 -11.15 -0.25 -9.92
N LYS A 329 -9.94 0.31 -9.96
CA LYS A 329 -9.25 0.83 -8.77
C LYS A 329 -9.65 2.27 -8.41
N ASN A 330 -10.19 3.03 -9.35
CA ASN A 330 -10.71 4.37 -9.08
C ASN A 330 -11.99 4.25 -8.25
N GLN A 331 -12.06 4.96 -7.11
CA GLN A 331 -13.21 4.94 -6.23
C GLN A 331 -13.63 6.34 -5.81
N VAL A 332 -14.94 6.56 -5.80
CA VAL A 332 -15.60 7.75 -5.28
C VAL A 332 -16.55 7.31 -4.17
N ILE A 333 -16.30 7.79 -2.96
CA ILE A 333 -17.05 7.41 -1.76
C ILE A 333 -17.83 8.62 -1.21
N CYS A 334 -19.14 8.44 -1.05
CA CYS A 334 -20.05 9.38 -0.42
C CYS A 334 -20.31 8.92 1.02
N PHE A 335 -19.73 9.65 1.98
CA PHE A 335 -20.03 9.50 3.39
C PHE A 335 -21.31 10.27 3.71
N ILE A 336 -22.23 9.61 4.40
CA ILE A 336 -23.47 10.19 4.90
C ILE A 336 -23.53 10.08 6.42
N ASN A 337 -24.10 11.09 7.08
CA ASN A 337 -24.30 11.06 8.53
C ASN A 337 -25.75 10.73 8.89
N GLY A 338 -26.16 9.47 8.69
CA GLY A 338 -27.55 9.05 8.84
C GLY A 338 -28.25 8.78 7.51
N GLU A 339 -29.23 7.87 7.53
CA GLU A 339 -29.89 7.38 6.31
C GLU A 339 -30.80 8.44 5.67
N GLU A 340 -31.31 9.39 6.45
CA GLU A 340 -32.06 10.54 5.96
C GLU A 340 -31.26 11.39 4.97
N HIS A 341 -29.93 11.45 5.12
CA HIS A 341 -29.06 12.17 4.20
C HIS A 341 -28.82 11.38 2.92
N TRP A 342 -28.92 10.04 2.95
CA TRP A 342 -28.93 9.25 1.71
C TRP A 342 -30.12 9.60 0.83
N GLY A 343 -31.32 9.76 1.41
CA GLY A 343 -32.52 10.13 0.65
C GLY A 343 -32.35 11.43 -0.15
N VAL A 344 -31.55 12.37 0.36
CA VAL A 344 -31.17 13.61 -0.33
C VAL A 344 -30.05 13.36 -1.35
N ALA A 345 -29.03 12.59 -0.96
CA ALA A 345 -27.83 12.35 -1.76
C ALA A 345 -28.06 11.47 -2.99
N GLN A 346 -28.95 10.49 -2.87
CA GLN A 346 -29.08 9.34 -3.77
C GLN A 346 -29.27 9.76 -5.22
N SER A 347 -30.23 10.65 -5.50
CA SER A 347 -30.57 11.04 -6.88
C SER A 347 -29.39 11.69 -7.60
N VAL A 348 -28.64 12.55 -6.90
CA VAL A 348 -27.45 13.21 -7.45
C VAL A 348 -26.35 12.20 -7.67
N PHE A 349 -26.01 11.42 -6.64
CA PHE A 349 -24.89 10.49 -6.67
C PHE A 349 -25.09 9.38 -7.71
N GLU A 350 -26.30 8.81 -7.80
CA GLU A 350 -26.62 7.81 -8.83
C GLU A 350 -26.60 8.40 -10.25
N LYS A 351 -27.07 9.65 -10.46
CA LYS A 351 -27.00 10.30 -11.78
C LYS A 351 -25.57 10.43 -12.26
N VAL A 352 -24.67 10.85 -11.37
CA VAL A 352 -23.25 10.93 -11.68
C VAL A 352 -22.66 9.53 -11.88
N ALA A 353 -22.98 8.56 -11.02
CA ALA A 353 -22.50 7.19 -11.14
C ALA A 353 -22.81 6.55 -12.51
N ARG A 354 -23.98 6.82 -13.11
CA ARG A 354 -24.32 6.32 -14.45
C ARG A 354 -23.39 6.84 -15.54
N MET A 355 -22.88 8.06 -15.40
CA MET A 355 -22.03 8.71 -16.40
C MET A 355 -20.61 8.11 -16.45
N PHE A 356 -20.14 7.52 -15.35
CA PHE A 356 -18.78 7.01 -15.22
C PHE A 356 -18.73 5.49 -14.97
N ARG A 357 -19.76 4.75 -15.40
CA ARG A 357 -19.76 3.28 -15.35
C ARG A 357 -18.52 2.73 -16.05
N GLY A 358 -17.90 1.73 -15.43
CA GLY A 358 -16.67 1.10 -15.93
C GLY A 358 -15.39 1.90 -15.69
N GLN A 359 -15.47 3.16 -15.27
CA GLN A 359 -14.28 4.01 -15.05
C GLN A 359 -13.96 4.21 -13.57
N THR A 360 -14.98 4.28 -12.71
CA THR A 360 -14.84 4.43 -11.26
C THR A 360 -15.98 3.72 -10.52
N LEU A 361 -15.68 3.19 -9.35
CA LEU A 361 -16.71 2.69 -8.44
C LEU A 361 -17.32 3.85 -7.66
N PHE A 362 -18.63 3.81 -7.46
CA PHE A 362 -19.35 4.72 -6.58
C PHE A 362 -19.79 3.96 -5.33
N ILE A 363 -19.43 4.49 -4.17
CA ILE A 363 -19.61 3.84 -2.89
C ILE A 363 -20.38 4.81 -1.99
N ARG A 364 -21.33 4.29 -1.21
CA ARG A 364 -21.92 5.01 -0.08
C ARG A 364 -21.45 4.39 1.23
N ALA A 365 -21.10 5.20 2.21
CA ALA A 365 -20.73 4.76 3.55
C ALA A 365 -21.50 5.58 4.58
N ASN A 366 -22.16 4.93 5.52
CA ASN A 366 -22.93 5.61 6.56
C ASN A 366 -22.10 5.70 7.85
N LEU A 367 -21.90 6.92 8.36
CA LEU A 367 -21.15 7.16 9.60
C LEU A 367 -21.86 6.60 10.85
N ALA A 368 -23.15 6.24 10.74
CA ALA A 368 -23.85 5.49 11.78
C ALA A 368 -23.41 4.01 11.85
N ASP A 369 -22.79 3.49 10.79
CA ASP A 369 -22.30 2.12 10.73
C ASP A 369 -20.83 2.00 11.16
N LYS A 370 -20.48 0.87 11.76
CA LYS A 370 -19.10 0.56 12.15
C LYS A 370 -18.13 0.63 10.96
N GLU A 371 -18.51 0.04 9.83
CA GLU A 371 -17.67 0.00 8.62
C GLU A 371 -17.47 1.41 8.03
N GLY A 372 -18.52 2.23 8.06
CA GLY A 372 -18.45 3.62 7.62
C GLY A 372 -17.56 4.48 8.52
N GLN A 373 -17.61 4.27 9.84
CA GLN A 373 -16.70 4.93 10.79
C GLN A 373 -15.24 4.53 10.57
N GLN A 374 -14.97 3.24 10.33
CA GLN A 374 -13.62 2.76 10.03
C GLN A 374 -13.09 3.38 8.73
N ALA A 375 -13.90 3.41 7.68
CA ALA A 375 -13.53 4.09 6.44
C ALA A 375 -13.29 5.58 6.67
N ALA A 376 -14.16 6.26 7.44
CA ALA A 376 -14.02 7.69 7.74
C ALA A 376 -12.69 8.01 8.45
N GLN A 377 -12.24 7.16 9.38
CA GLN A 377 -10.96 7.33 10.08
C GLN A 377 -9.76 7.34 9.12
N TYR A 378 -9.79 6.49 8.09
CA TYR A 378 -8.76 6.45 7.04
C TYR A 378 -8.67 7.76 6.25
N PHE A 379 -9.82 8.41 6.00
CA PHE A 379 -9.89 9.70 5.32
C PHE A 379 -9.80 10.91 6.26
N GLY A 380 -9.71 10.71 7.59
CA GLY A 380 -9.74 11.83 8.53
C GLY A 380 -11.07 12.57 8.59
N ILE A 381 -12.14 11.91 8.19
CA ILE A 381 -13.48 12.48 8.23
C ILE A 381 -13.96 12.48 9.67
N SER A 382 -14.31 13.68 10.14
CA SER A 382 -14.89 13.93 11.45
C SER A 382 -15.91 15.08 11.35
N GLY A 383 -16.81 15.17 12.32
CA GLY A 383 -17.77 16.28 12.44
C GLY A 383 -19.20 15.93 12.00
N GLU A 384 -20.03 16.97 11.89
CA GLU A 384 -21.48 16.87 11.70
C GLU A 384 -21.92 17.06 10.24
N ASN A 385 -20.97 17.16 9.30
CA ASN A 385 -21.29 17.36 7.88
C ASN A 385 -22.21 16.23 7.39
N PRO A 386 -23.37 16.56 6.80
CA PRO A 386 -24.38 15.56 6.46
C PRO A 386 -23.93 14.64 5.31
N ILE A 387 -23.15 15.19 4.38
CA ILE A 387 -22.64 14.49 3.19
C ILE A 387 -21.20 14.95 2.93
N ILE A 388 -20.29 14.02 2.73
CA ILE A 388 -18.89 14.26 2.33
C ILE A 388 -18.56 13.35 1.15
N ILE A 389 -17.92 13.87 0.10
CA ILE A 389 -17.45 13.05 -1.03
C ILE A 389 -15.93 13.05 -1.06
N MET A 390 -15.36 11.85 -1.06
CA MET A 390 -13.95 11.62 -1.31
C MET A 390 -13.76 10.86 -2.61
N ALA A 391 -12.61 11.05 -3.26
CA ALA A 391 -12.13 10.18 -4.32
C ALA A 391 -10.70 9.73 -4.02
N TYR A 392 -10.35 8.51 -4.44
CA TYR A 392 -9.02 7.95 -4.29
C TYR A 392 -8.83 6.75 -5.22
N VAL A 393 -7.57 6.38 -5.45
CA VAL A 393 -7.22 5.15 -6.15
C VAL A 393 -6.94 4.07 -5.11
N SER A 394 -7.59 2.92 -5.23
CA SER A 394 -7.41 1.75 -4.35
C SER A 394 -6.10 1.03 -4.69
N VAL A 395 -4.99 1.70 -4.37
CA VAL A 395 -3.61 1.22 -4.37
C VAL A 395 -2.97 1.59 -3.03
N GLU A 396 -1.88 0.93 -2.67
CA GLU A 396 -1.11 1.29 -1.49
C GLU A 396 -0.63 2.76 -1.60
N GLU A 397 -0.91 3.57 -0.57
CA GLU A 397 -0.42 4.94 -0.39
C GLU A 397 -0.72 5.96 -1.52
N GLY A 398 -1.87 5.84 -2.18
CA GLY A 398 -2.33 6.82 -3.18
C GLY A 398 -2.86 8.15 -2.59
N PRO A 399 -2.81 9.26 -3.37
CA PRO A 399 -3.41 10.53 -2.96
C PRO A 399 -4.93 10.41 -2.80
N LYS A 400 -5.46 11.13 -1.81
CA LYS A 400 -6.89 11.27 -1.54
C LYS A 400 -7.36 12.62 -2.07
N TYR A 401 -8.63 12.76 -2.40
CA TYR A 401 -9.21 14.00 -2.91
C TYR A 401 -10.53 14.28 -2.19
N LEU A 402 -10.71 15.50 -1.69
CA LEU A 402 -11.93 15.95 -1.03
C LEU A 402 -12.72 16.86 -1.95
N TYR A 403 -14.04 16.64 -2.04
CA TYR A 403 -14.93 17.55 -2.73
C TYR A 403 -15.44 18.65 -1.79
N GLU A 404 -15.17 19.90 -2.12
CA GLU A 404 -15.58 21.09 -1.34
C GLU A 404 -16.67 21.94 -2.03
N GLY A 405 -17.17 21.51 -3.19
CA GLY A 405 -18.18 22.25 -3.95
C GLY A 405 -19.62 21.99 -3.49
N GLU A 406 -20.58 22.69 -4.12
CA GLU A 406 -22.00 22.46 -3.88
C GLU A 406 -22.46 21.07 -4.35
N PHE A 407 -23.10 20.31 -3.46
CA PHE A 407 -23.60 18.97 -3.75
C PHE A 407 -24.72 18.97 -4.80
N THR A 408 -24.32 18.95 -6.08
CA THR A 408 -25.17 19.02 -7.26
C THR A 408 -24.65 18.05 -8.32
N VAL A 409 -25.49 17.66 -9.30
CA VAL A 409 -25.05 16.76 -10.38
C VAL A 409 -23.86 17.34 -11.13
N THR A 410 -23.90 18.62 -11.48
CA THR A 410 -22.80 19.29 -12.19
C THR A 410 -21.53 19.36 -11.35
N GLY A 411 -21.66 19.74 -10.07
CA GLY A 411 -20.53 19.88 -9.17
C GLY A 411 -19.81 18.55 -8.91
N VAL A 412 -20.56 17.51 -8.56
CA VAL A 412 -20.01 16.17 -8.30
C VAL A 412 -19.47 15.55 -9.59
N LYS A 413 -20.14 15.75 -10.73
CA LYS A 413 -19.61 15.31 -12.04
C LYS A 413 -18.24 15.94 -12.34
N GLY A 414 -18.11 17.27 -12.19
CA GLY A 414 -16.86 17.98 -12.46
C GLY A 414 -15.72 17.52 -11.54
N PHE A 415 -16.03 17.19 -10.28
CA PHE A 415 -15.07 16.60 -9.36
C PHE A 415 -14.58 15.23 -9.85
N VAL A 416 -15.49 14.34 -10.27
CA VAL A 416 -15.11 13.02 -10.80
C VAL A 416 -14.30 13.13 -12.08
N GLU A 417 -14.66 14.05 -12.99
CA GLU A 417 -13.86 14.34 -14.20
C GLU A 417 -12.46 14.81 -13.83
N GLY A 418 -12.34 15.73 -12.87
CA GLY A 418 -11.05 16.23 -12.41
C GLY A 418 -10.18 15.13 -11.77
N PHE A 419 -10.80 14.24 -10.99
CA PHE A 419 -10.14 13.10 -10.36
C PHE A 419 -9.60 12.13 -11.42
N LEU A 420 -10.44 11.68 -12.35
CA LEU A 420 -10.03 10.76 -13.42
C LEU A 420 -8.98 11.37 -14.35
N ALA A 421 -8.97 12.70 -14.50
CA ALA A 421 -7.98 13.43 -15.28
C ALA A 421 -6.69 13.76 -14.50
N ASN A 422 -6.58 13.39 -13.21
CA ASN A 422 -5.46 13.73 -12.32
C ASN A 422 -5.17 15.24 -12.22
N THR A 423 -6.22 16.06 -12.19
CA THR A 423 -6.13 17.54 -12.15
C THR A 423 -6.51 18.16 -10.81
N LEU A 424 -7.00 17.35 -9.86
CA LEU A 424 -7.39 17.82 -8.54
C LEU A 424 -6.19 17.99 -7.61
N PRO A 425 -6.23 18.95 -6.67
CA PRO A 425 -5.25 19.03 -5.60
C PRO A 425 -5.44 17.87 -4.61
N PRO A 426 -4.35 17.22 -4.14
CA PRO A 426 -4.45 16.19 -3.12
C PRO A 426 -4.96 16.77 -1.79
N TYR A 427 -5.83 16.01 -1.14
CA TYR A 427 -6.28 16.22 0.22
C TYR A 427 -5.32 15.50 1.18
N TYR A 428 -4.94 16.21 2.25
CA TYR A 428 -4.17 15.66 3.36
C TYR A 428 -5.04 15.70 4.61
N LYS A 429 -5.12 14.55 5.29
CA LYS A 429 -5.84 14.42 6.55
C LYS A 429 -5.25 15.36 7.60
N SER A 430 -6.10 15.99 8.41
CA SER A 430 -5.69 16.85 9.51
C SER A 430 -6.73 16.93 10.61
N GLU A 431 -6.26 16.92 11.85
CA GLU A 431 -7.04 17.30 13.02
C GLU A 431 -7.37 18.81 13.01
N PRO A 432 -8.32 19.26 13.85
CA PRO A 432 -8.53 20.68 14.10
C PRO A 432 -7.27 21.34 14.68
N ILE A 433 -7.09 22.63 14.39
CA ILE A 433 -6.01 23.41 14.99
C ILE A 433 -6.27 23.49 16.50
N PRO A 434 -5.30 23.14 17.36
CA PRO A 434 -5.46 23.25 18.82
C PRO A 434 -5.78 24.69 19.25
N GLU A 435 -6.74 24.87 20.17
CA GLU A 435 -7.12 26.19 20.68
C GLU A 435 -5.95 26.90 21.39
N LEU A 436 -5.07 26.13 22.05
CA LEU A 436 -3.90 26.61 22.75
C LEU A 436 -2.67 25.85 22.27
N ASN A 437 -1.61 26.60 21.93
CA ASN A 437 -0.33 26.04 21.49
C ASN A 437 0.86 26.76 22.16
N ASN A 438 0.75 26.94 23.47
CA ASN A 438 1.65 27.80 24.25
C ASN A 438 2.77 27.05 24.96
N GLU A 439 2.77 25.72 24.94
CA GLU A 439 3.81 24.90 25.56
C GLU A 439 5.17 25.05 24.84
N ASP A 440 6.25 24.61 25.51
CA ASP A 440 7.60 24.65 24.94
C ASP A 440 7.72 23.73 23.71
N VAL A 441 7.01 22.59 23.70
CA VAL A 441 6.84 21.76 22.51
C VAL A 441 5.54 22.18 21.82
N LYS A 442 5.64 22.72 20.61
CA LYS A 442 4.48 23.13 19.82
C LYS A 442 3.81 21.91 19.18
N ILE A 443 2.49 21.99 19.02
CA ILE A 443 1.69 20.99 18.35
C ILE A 443 1.45 21.45 16.91
N ALA A 444 1.85 20.62 15.95
CA ALA A 444 1.46 20.76 14.56
C ALA A 444 0.36 19.74 14.21
N VAL A 445 -0.56 20.17 13.37
CA VAL A 445 -1.56 19.40 12.65
C VAL A 445 -1.43 19.75 11.16
N GLY A 446 -2.03 18.98 10.26
CA GLY A 446 -1.91 19.27 8.82
C GLY A 446 -2.34 20.70 8.45
N LYS A 447 -3.39 21.23 9.08
CA LYS A 447 -3.96 22.57 8.83
C LYS A 447 -3.11 23.75 9.29
N ASN A 448 -2.16 23.55 10.20
CA ASN A 448 -1.26 24.61 10.68
C ASN A 448 0.22 24.29 10.41
N PHE A 449 0.50 23.29 9.58
CA PHE A 449 1.85 22.83 9.31
C PHE A 449 2.72 23.94 8.73
N GLU A 450 2.17 24.75 7.81
CA GLU A 450 2.85 25.89 7.21
C GLU A 450 3.28 26.92 8.26
N GLU A 451 2.38 27.23 9.20
CA GLU A 451 2.61 28.24 10.24
C GLU A 451 3.60 27.73 11.31
N VAL A 452 3.44 26.49 11.76
CA VAL A 452 4.17 25.97 12.93
C VAL A 452 5.49 25.33 12.54
N VAL A 453 5.53 24.60 11.43
CA VAL A 453 6.71 23.85 10.98
C VAL A 453 7.48 24.62 9.93
N LEU A 454 6.79 25.26 8.98
CA LEU A 454 7.42 25.90 7.82
C LEU A 454 7.68 27.40 7.98
N ASP A 455 7.55 27.95 9.18
CA ASP A 455 7.95 29.33 9.51
C ASP A 455 9.41 29.57 9.07
N GLU A 456 9.60 30.43 8.07
CA GLU A 456 10.92 30.73 7.50
C GLU A 456 11.82 31.50 8.49
N SER A 457 11.28 32.04 9.59
CA SER A 457 12.08 32.72 10.62
C SER A 457 12.70 31.75 11.65
N LYS A 458 12.37 30.45 11.59
CA LYS A 458 12.78 29.46 12.58
C LYS A 458 13.38 28.20 11.99
N ASP A 459 14.42 27.71 12.63
CA ASP A 459 14.90 26.34 12.50
C ASP A 459 13.99 25.42 13.33
N THR A 460 13.28 24.51 12.67
CA THR A 460 12.27 23.67 13.32
C THR A 460 12.72 22.22 13.40
N LEU A 461 12.74 21.66 14.61
CA LEU A 461 12.81 20.21 14.83
C LEU A 461 11.39 19.68 15.03
N LEU A 462 10.97 18.75 14.18
CA LEU A 462 9.65 18.13 14.19
C LEU A 462 9.77 16.66 14.59
N GLU A 463 9.01 16.27 15.61
CA GLU A 463 8.74 14.87 15.94
C GLU A 463 7.43 14.42 15.28
N LEU A 464 7.49 13.40 14.44
CA LEU A 464 6.33 12.61 14.02
C LEU A 464 6.19 11.44 14.97
N TYR A 465 5.08 11.41 15.72
CA TYR A 465 4.79 10.34 16.68
C TYR A 465 3.48 9.61 16.32
N ALA A 466 3.26 8.48 16.97
CA ALA A 466 2.00 7.74 16.92
C ALA A 466 1.48 7.47 18.35
N PRO A 467 0.19 7.67 18.64
CA PRO A 467 -0.41 7.23 19.90
C PRO A 467 -0.20 5.73 20.13
N GLY A 468 0.17 5.35 21.35
CA GLY A 468 0.41 3.94 21.71
C GLY A 468 1.78 3.38 21.30
N CYS A 469 2.64 4.17 20.66
CA CYS A 469 4.03 3.82 20.36
C CYS A 469 4.91 3.92 21.62
N ASN A 470 5.45 2.80 22.11
CA ASN A 470 6.32 2.77 23.29
C ASN A 470 7.56 3.66 23.13
N TYR A 471 8.24 3.58 21.97
CA TYR A 471 9.44 4.39 21.70
C TYR A 471 9.16 5.90 21.69
N CYS A 472 7.95 6.29 21.28
CA CYS A 472 7.52 7.68 21.26
C CYS A 472 7.25 8.18 22.69
N GLN A 473 6.65 7.33 23.53
CA GLN A 473 6.42 7.61 24.95
C GLN A 473 7.74 7.73 25.73
N GLU A 474 8.72 6.87 25.42
CA GLU A 474 10.08 6.95 26.00
C GLU A 474 10.82 8.23 25.59
N LEU A 475 10.59 8.72 24.38
CA LEU A 475 11.21 9.95 23.86
C LEU A 475 10.61 11.23 24.45
N GLU A 476 9.32 11.22 24.79
CA GLU A 476 8.58 12.41 25.19
C GLU A 476 9.24 13.22 26.34
N PRO A 477 9.72 12.60 27.45
CA PRO A 477 10.41 13.33 28.51
C PRO A 477 11.67 14.05 28.01
N THR A 478 12.45 13.39 27.16
CA THR A 478 13.68 13.95 26.58
C THR A 478 13.37 15.11 25.64
N TYR A 479 12.34 14.96 24.81
CA TYR A 479 11.93 16.00 23.86
C TYR A 479 11.39 17.26 24.58
N LYS A 480 10.61 17.08 25.66
CA LYS A 480 10.17 18.18 26.54
C LYS A 480 11.34 18.86 27.25
N LYS A 481 12.31 18.09 27.76
CA LYS A 481 13.53 18.63 28.38
C LYS A 481 14.35 19.46 27.39
N LEU A 482 14.48 19.01 26.15
CA LEU A 482 15.14 19.76 25.06
C LEU A 482 14.41 21.08 24.79
N ALA A 483 13.10 21.03 24.58
CA ALA A 483 12.29 22.22 24.31
C ALA A 483 12.41 23.27 25.41
N LYS A 484 12.32 22.86 26.68
CA LYS A 484 12.50 23.74 27.84
C LYS A 484 13.87 24.43 27.85
N ARG A 485 14.94 23.74 27.45
CA ARG A 485 16.31 24.28 27.38
C ARG A 485 16.49 25.28 26.23
N LEU A 486 15.75 25.11 25.14
CA LEU A 486 15.85 25.95 23.94
C LEU A 486 14.80 27.05 23.86
N ARG A 487 13.85 27.11 24.80
CA ARG A 487 12.69 28.02 24.77
C ARG A 487 13.02 29.51 24.63
N ASP A 488 14.17 29.94 25.15
CA ASP A 488 14.59 31.35 25.14
C ASP A 488 15.41 31.70 23.88
N ILE A 489 15.59 30.75 22.95
CA ILE A 489 16.25 30.96 21.65
C ILE A 489 15.15 31.15 20.58
N PRO A 490 14.87 32.39 20.15
CA PRO A 490 13.71 32.69 19.31
C PRO A 490 13.77 32.08 17.91
N SER A 491 14.98 31.74 17.42
CA SER A 491 15.19 31.14 16.11
C SER A 491 14.98 29.62 16.08
N ILE A 492 14.76 28.95 17.21
CA ILE A 492 14.54 27.49 17.26
C ILE A 492 13.08 27.21 17.63
N SER A 493 12.46 26.27 16.93
CA SER A 493 11.14 25.72 17.25
C SER A 493 11.22 24.22 17.47
N ILE A 494 10.68 23.74 18.59
CA ILE A 494 10.54 22.31 18.87
C ILE A 494 9.06 21.96 18.74
N VAL A 495 8.75 21.06 17.82
CA VAL A 495 7.39 20.76 17.37
C VAL A 495 7.16 19.26 17.39
N LYS A 496 5.93 18.83 17.67
CA LYS A 496 5.46 17.45 17.47
C LYS A 496 4.16 17.40 16.68
N MET A 497 3.94 16.33 15.94
CA MET A 497 2.72 16.05 15.17
C MET A 497 2.38 14.56 15.25
N ASP A 498 1.12 14.25 15.49
CA ASP A 498 0.60 12.88 15.40
C ASP A 498 0.49 12.48 13.92
N GLY A 499 1.33 11.55 13.49
CA GLY A 499 1.37 11.09 12.11
C GLY A 499 0.31 10.06 11.73
N LEU A 500 -0.49 9.55 12.68
CA LEU A 500 -1.64 8.69 12.37
C LEU A 500 -2.89 9.51 12.03
N THR A 501 -2.99 10.71 12.60
CA THR A 501 -4.15 11.59 12.48
C THR A 501 -3.90 12.82 11.61
N ASN A 502 -2.66 13.06 11.16
CA ASN A 502 -2.28 14.18 10.31
C ASN A 502 -1.32 13.72 9.20
N GLU A 503 -1.52 14.25 8.00
CA GLU A 503 -0.70 14.00 6.81
C GLU A 503 -0.14 15.33 6.30
N HIS A 504 1.09 15.34 5.79
CA HIS A 504 1.65 16.46 5.05
C HIS A 504 2.74 15.97 4.08
N PRO A 505 2.82 16.46 2.83
CA PRO A 505 3.73 15.91 1.81
C PRO A 505 5.21 16.02 2.14
N ARG A 506 5.57 16.94 3.05
CA ARG A 506 6.94 17.19 3.52
C ARG A 506 7.27 16.53 4.86
N ALA A 507 6.32 15.78 5.43
CA ALA A 507 6.46 15.14 6.73
C ALA A 507 6.04 13.67 6.64
N LYS A 508 6.84 12.89 5.91
CA LYS A 508 6.62 11.46 5.70
C LYS A 508 7.42 10.67 6.74
N PRO A 509 6.77 9.88 7.60
CA PRO A 509 7.46 9.02 8.55
C PRO A 509 7.87 7.70 7.88
N ASP A 510 9.11 7.26 8.10
CA ASP A 510 9.55 5.89 7.77
C ASP A 510 9.30 4.89 8.93
N GLY A 511 8.66 5.39 10.00
CA GLY A 511 8.36 4.71 11.26
C GLY A 511 8.08 5.71 12.37
N TYR A 512 7.75 5.24 13.57
CA TYR A 512 7.49 6.13 14.72
C TYR A 512 8.42 5.82 15.91
N PRO A 513 9.02 6.84 16.55
CA PRO A 513 9.00 8.25 16.12
C PRO A 513 10.00 8.49 14.97
N THR A 514 9.62 9.39 14.05
CA THR A 514 10.53 9.96 13.02
C THR A 514 10.82 11.41 13.38
N ILE A 515 12.08 11.82 13.36
CA ILE A 515 12.49 13.19 13.69
C ILE A 515 13.04 13.88 12.44
N LEU A 516 12.43 15.00 12.07
CA LEU A 516 12.72 15.76 10.86
C LEU A 516 13.14 17.18 11.23
N PHE A 517 14.09 17.75 10.48
CA PHE A 517 14.58 19.10 10.72
C PHE A 517 14.41 19.97 9.48
N PHE A 518 13.85 21.16 9.72
CA PHE A 518 13.55 22.16 8.71
C PHE A 518 14.36 23.42 9.03
N PRO A 519 15.52 23.63 8.37
CA PRO A 519 16.33 24.82 8.59
C PRO A 519 15.59 26.12 8.21
N ALA A 520 15.85 27.23 8.90
CA ALA A 520 15.23 28.52 8.63
C ALA A 520 15.52 29.05 7.21
N GLY A 521 14.75 30.05 6.78
CA GLY A 521 14.74 30.58 5.41
C GLY A 521 13.80 29.79 4.51
N LYS A 522 14.10 29.76 3.20
CA LYS A 522 13.32 29.00 2.22
C LYS A 522 13.51 27.50 2.44
N LYS A 523 12.69 26.93 3.32
CA LYS A 523 12.76 25.51 3.72
C LYS A 523 12.65 24.60 2.50
N SER A 524 13.65 23.75 2.30
CA SER A 524 13.68 22.69 1.28
C SER A 524 12.46 21.77 1.38
N PHE A 525 11.93 21.30 0.24
CA PHE A 525 10.83 20.34 0.23
C PHE A 525 11.18 19.09 1.05
N GLU A 526 12.40 18.58 0.87
CA GLU A 526 12.96 17.47 1.66
C GLU A 526 13.58 18.02 2.95
N PRO A 527 13.10 17.60 4.13
CA PRO A 527 13.72 17.92 5.41
C PRO A 527 14.99 17.10 5.65
N ILE A 528 15.79 17.51 6.63
CA ILE A 528 16.95 16.74 7.10
C ILE A 528 16.46 15.75 8.15
N THR A 529 16.58 14.45 7.89
CA THR A 529 16.28 13.41 8.89
C THR A 529 17.34 13.44 10.00
N PHE A 530 16.88 13.35 11.25
CA PHE A 530 17.78 13.27 12.41
C PHE A 530 18.40 11.88 12.50
N GLU A 531 19.72 11.85 12.52
CA GLU A 531 20.55 10.66 12.75
C GLU A 531 21.44 10.92 13.96
N GLY A 532 21.28 10.12 15.02
CA GLY A 532 22.08 10.23 16.25
C GLY A 532 21.36 9.76 17.50
N ASP A 533 22.01 9.95 18.65
CA ASP A 533 21.46 9.55 19.95
C ASP A 533 20.25 10.41 20.33
N ARG A 534 19.14 9.77 20.67
CA ARG A 534 17.88 10.42 21.08
C ARG A 534 17.94 10.93 22.53
N THR A 535 19.00 11.68 22.84
CA THR A 535 19.24 12.36 24.11
C THR A 535 19.18 13.87 23.91
N VAL A 536 19.05 14.64 24.99
CA VAL A 536 19.08 16.12 24.90
C VAL A 536 20.38 16.61 24.27
N LYS A 537 21.51 15.98 24.61
CA LYS A 537 22.83 16.29 24.06
C LYS A 537 22.90 15.99 22.56
N GLY A 538 22.42 14.82 22.13
CA GLY A 538 22.40 14.43 20.72
C GLY A 538 21.54 15.37 19.87
N PHE A 539 20.32 15.67 20.30
CA PHE A 539 19.46 16.64 19.60
C PHE A 539 20.09 18.03 19.53
N TYR A 540 20.65 18.52 20.65
CA TYR A 540 21.30 19.83 20.66
C TYR A 540 22.46 19.91 19.66
N GLN A 541 23.35 18.90 19.65
CA GLN A 541 24.47 18.85 18.72
C GLN A 541 24.01 18.82 17.26
N PHE A 542 22.97 18.03 16.97
CA PHE A 542 22.38 17.99 15.65
C PHE A 542 21.79 19.34 15.22
N ILE A 543 20.97 19.97 16.08
CA ILE A 543 20.38 21.29 15.77
C ILE A 543 21.51 22.30 15.55
N LYS A 544 22.52 22.35 16.43
CA LYS A 544 23.66 23.28 16.31
C LYS A 544 24.42 23.10 15.00
N LYS A 545 24.57 21.87 14.52
CA LYS A 545 25.25 21.55 13.26
C LYS A 545 24.46 21.98 12.02
N ASN A 546 23.13 21.88 12.07
CA ASN A 546 22.27 22.03 10.89
C ASN A 546 21.47 23.35 10.86
N ALA A 547 21.39 24.09 11.96
CA ALA A 547 20.63 25.34 12.04
C ALA A 547 21.17 26.39 11.05
N ALA A 548 20.26 26.99 10.30
CA ALA A 548 20.56 28.08 9.39
C ALA A 548 20.82 29.39 10.16
N ILE A 549 20.20 29.58 11.32
CA ILE A 549 20.41 30.74 12.19
C ILE A 549 21.33 30.33 13.35
N PRO A 550 22.57 30.85 13.41
CA PRO A 550 23.48 30.55 14.51
C PRO A 550 22.89 30.98 15.86
N PHE A 551 23.04 30.11 16.86
CA PHE A 551 22.58 30.37 18.22
C PHE A 551 23.57 29.83 19.25
N THR A 552 23.44 30.31 20.49
CA THR A 552 24.24 29.83 21.62
C THR A 552 23.33 29.59 22.82
N LEU A 553 23.60 28.52 23.57
CA LEU A 553 22.97 28.32 24.86
C LEU A 553 23.71 29.16 25.90
N GLN A 554 22.98 30.00 26.62
CA GLN A 554 23.57 30.68 27.76
C GLN A 554 23.81 29.68 28.90
N LYS A 555 25.02 29.70 29.49
CA LYS A 555 25.29 28.97 30.73
C LYS A 555 24.27 29.41 31.78
N SER A 556 23.65 28.45 32.48
CA SER A 556 22.70 28.75 33.56
C SER A 556 23.41 29.55 34.66
N GLY A 557 23.30 30.88 34.61
CA GLY A 557 23.81 31.75 35.65
C GLY A 557 22.99 31.56 36.92
N LYS A 558 23.65 31.17 38.02
CA LYS A 558 23.07 31.36 39.36
C LYS A 558 22.59 32.80 39.46
N SER A 559 21.28 32.98 39.62
CA SER A 559 20.63 34.25 39.92
C SER A 559 21.41 34.96 41.05
N LYS A 560 22.13 36.03 40.72
CA LYS A 560 22.55 37.03 41.71
C LYS A 560 21.34 37.91 41.97
N ALA A 561 20.49 37.48 42.89
CA ALA A 561 19.46 38.33 43.47
C ALA A 561 20.14 39.51 44.18
N THR A 562 19.90 40.70 43.67
CA THR A 562 20.36 41.99 44.17
C THR A 562 19.75 42.25 45.55
N LYS A 563 20.51 41.98 46.62
CA LYS A 563 20.17 42.43 47.97
C LYS A 563 20.74 43.83 48.17
N LYS A 564 20.00 44.86 47.75
CA LYS A 564 20.27 46.25 48.15
C LYS A 564 19.00 47.10 48.12
N CYS A 565 18.17 46.96 49.15
CA CYS A 565 17.22 47.96 49.62
C CYS A 565 16.72 47.53 51.01
N ALA A 566 17.55 47.72 52.04
CA ALA A 566 17.15 47.73 53.44
C ALA A 566 18.33 48.24 54.29
N GLU A 567 18.70 49.51 54.11
CA GLU A 567 19.50 50.27 55.08
C GLU A 567 19.51 51.73 54.62
N ASN A 568 18.55 52.50 55.12
CA ASN A 568 18.64 53.93 55.45
C ASN A 568 17.23 54.49 55.68
N MET A 569 16.62 54.09 56.80
CA MET A 569 15.53 54.83 57.45
C MET A 569 15.67 54.62 58.97
N LYS A 570 16.75 55.16 59.52
CA LYS A 570 16.87 55.61 60.91
C LYS A 570 17.90 56.74 60.91
N ASP A 571 17.41 57.96 60.87
CA ASP A 571 17.71 59.00 61.86
C ASP A 571 17.04 60.31 61.41
N GLU A 572 16.07 60.74 62.23
CA GLU A 572 15.43 62.06 62.17
C GLU A 572 16.40 63.13 62.69
N LEU A 573 16.58 64.22 61.94
CA LEU A 573 16.55 65.62 62.40
C LEU A 573 16.85 66.60 61.25
#